data_AF-U1I242-F1
#
_entry.id   AF-U1I242-F1
#
_cell.length_a   1.000
_cell.length_b   1.000
_cell.length_c   1.000
_cell.angle_alpha   90.00
_cell.angle_beta   90.00
_cell.angle_gamma   90.00
#
_symmetry.space_group_name_H-M   'P 1'
#
loop_
_entity.id
_entity.type
_entity.pdbx_description
1 polymer ?
#
loop_
_entity_poly.entity_id
_entity_poly.type
_entity_poly.pdbx_seq_one_letter_code
_entity_poly.pdbx_strand_id
1 'polypeptide(L)'
;MEVVIDQKHLRKQKELFKKPFIVEIMGAGFDRPADTDYWTWRFPRMQKVHEDRTSKDVVSFDELQELANQCQQLAPEMLGK
;
A
#
# COMPACT_ATOMS: atom_id res chain seq x y z
N MET A 1 -4.67 15.34 -19.54
CA MET A 1 -5.38 14.56 -18.51
C MET A 1 -6.14 15.55 -17.65
N GLU A 2 -7.46 15.59 -17.80
CA GLU A 2 -8.35 16.35 -16.92
C GLU A 2 -8.60 15.50 -15.67
N VAL A 3 -8.37 16.07 -14.48
CA VAL A 3 -8.53 15.33 -13.21
C VAL A 3 -9.87 15.71 -12.61
N VAL A 4 -10.80 14.77 -12.61
CA VAL A 4 -12.11 14.90 -11.97
C VAL A 4 -12.02 14.28 -10.58
N ILE A 5 -12.31 15.07 -9.55
CA ILE A 5 -12.39 14.59 -8.16
C ILE A 5 -13.87 14.37 -7.82
N ASP A 6 -14.28 13.12 -7.70
CA ASP A 6 -15.64 12.69 -7.38
C ASP A 6 -15.89 12.59 -5.86
N GLN A 7 -14.83 12.36 -5.08
CA GLN A 7 -14.86 12.21 -3.63
C GLN A 7 -14.79 13.56 -2.89
N LYS A 8 -15.87 14.33 -2.93
CA LYS A 8 -15.95 15.71 -2.38
C LYS A 8 -15.66 15.84 -0.88
N HIS A 9 -15.83 14.76 -0.12
CA HIS A 9 -15.61 14.74 1.33
C HIS A 9 -14.13 14.52 1.72
N LEU A 10 -13.29 14.09 0.78
CA LEU A 10 -11.86 13.93 1.03
C LEU A 10 -11.14 15.28 0.93
N ARG A 11 -10.04 15.40 1.67
CA ARG A 11 -9.17 16.58 1.54
C ARG A 11 -8.63 16.65 0.12
N LYS A 12 -8.77 17.82 -0.50
CA LYS A 12 -8.24 18.09 -1.84
C LYS A 12 -6.72 17.85 -1.85
N GLN A 13 -6.24 17.04 -2.80
CA GLN A 13 -4.81 16.91 -3.03
C GLN A 13 -4.25 18.28 -3.43
N LYS A 14 -3.13 18.68 -2.81
CA LYS A 14 -2.48 19.95 -3.14
C LYS A 14 -1.77 19.88 -4.49
N GLU A 15 -1.13 18.75 -4.76
CA GLU A 15 -0.30 18.51 -5.93
C GLU A 15 -0.64 17.16 -6.54
N LEU A 16 -0.49 17.07 -7.86
CA LEU A 16 -0.75 15.86 -8.63
C LEU A 16 0.42 15.60 -9.60
N PHE A 17 0.99 14.41 -9.52
CA PHE A 17 2.07 13.99 -10.43
C PHE A 17 1.48 13.48 -11.74
N LYS A 18 1.75 14.19 -12.85
CA LYS A 18 1.29 13.79 -14.20
C LYS A 18 2.01 12.57 -14.75
N LYS A 19 3.22 12.32 -14.27
CA LYS A 19 4.01 11.13 -14.58
C LYS A 19 4.14 10.32 -13.28
N PRO A 20 3.50 9.15 -13.16
CA PRO A 20 3.64 8.33 -11.97
C PRO A 20 5.09 7.83 -11.87
N PHE A 21 5.54 7.64 -10.64
CA PHE A 21 6.85 7.08 -10.32
C PHE A 21 6.66 5.89 -9.37
N ILE A 22 7.61 4.96 -9.40
CA ILE A 22 7.55 3.76 -8.58
C ILE A 22 8.29 4.02 -7.27
N VAL A 23 7.68 3.64 -6.15
CA VAL A 23 8.29 3.78 -4.82
C VAL A 23 8.37 2.44 -4.12
N GLU A 24 9.45 2.28 -3.37
CA GLU A 24 9.60 1.22 -2.40
C GLU A 24 9.03 1.66 -1.07
N ILE A 25 8.15 0.83 -0.50
CA ILE A 25 7.47 1.09 0.77
C ILE A 25 7.82 -0.03 1.74
N MET A 26 8.11 0.33 2.98
CA MET A 26 8.23 -0.59 4.09
C MET A 26 7.25 -0.20 5.20
N GLY A 27 6.53 -1.18 5.73
CA GLY A 27 5.65 -1.03 6.89
C GLY A 27 6.10 -1.92 8.06
N ALA A 28 5.56 -1.65 9.25
CA ALA A 28 5.79 -2.45 10.45
C ALA A 28 4.95 -3.74 10.49
N GLY A 29 4.11 -3.97 9.48
CA GLY A 29 3.17 -5.09 9.40
C GLY A 29 1.95 -4.71 8.57
N PHE A 30 0.83 -5.38 8.81
CA PHE A 30 -0.44 -5.14 8.15
C PHE A 30 -1.53 -4.78 9.17
N ASP A 31 -2.34 -3.79 8.84
CA ASP A 31 -3.55 -3.41 9.59
C ASP A 31 -4.77 -3.50 8.67
N ARG A 32 -5.95 -3.69 9.27
CA ARG A 32 -7.23 -3.59 8.57
C ARG A 32 -7.94 -2.31 9.05
N PRO A 33 -8.09 -1.29 8.18
CA PRO A 33 -8.84 -0.08 8.54
C PRO A 33 -10.28 -0.40 8.96
N ALA A 34 -10.85 0.42 9.85
CA ALA A 34 -12.24 0.28 10.25
C ALA A 34 -13.17 0.32 9.03
N ASP A 35 -14.22 -0.50 9.05
CA ASP A 35 -15.22 -0.61 7.98
C ASP A 35 -14.65 -0.99 6.60
N THR A 36 -13.51 -1.69 6.57
CA THR A 36 -12.93 -2.23 5.34
C THR A 36 -12.62 -3.73 5.48
N ASP A 37 -12.69 -4.45 4.36
CA ASP A 37 -12.37 -5.90 4.32
C ASP A 37 -11.03 -6.19 3.64
N TYR A 38 -10.10 -5.23 3.68
CA TYR A 38 -8.78 -5.37 3.08
C TYR A 38 -7.66 -4.95 4.03
N TRP A 39 -6.51 -5.58 3.85
CA TRP A 39 -5.28 -5.27 4.53
C TRP A 39 -4.57 -4.09 3.88
N THR A 40 -3.95 -3.26 4.72
CA THR A 40 -3.04 -2.19 4.33
C THR A 40 -1.75 -2.26 5.14
N TRP A 41 -0.71 -1.54 4.71
CA TRP A 41 0.52 -1.43 5.46
C TRP A 41 0.31 -0.67 6.78
N ARG A 42 0.81 -1.20 7.88
CA ARG A 42 0.93 -0.50 9.16
C ARG A 42 2.15 0.41 9.14
N PHE A 43 1.93 1.71 9.32
CA PHE A 43 2.99 2.74 9.31
C PHE A 43 3.88 2.73 8.04
N PRO A 44 3.31 2.87 6.83
CA PRO A 44 4.09 2.82 5.59
C PRO A 44 5.08 3.98 5.51
N ARG A 45 6.33 3.65 5.19
CA ARG A 45 7.39 4.63 4.91
C ARG A 45 7.99 4.38 3.53
N MET A 46 8.06 5.46 2.74
CA MET A 46 8.78 5.47 1.47
C MET A 46 10.27 5.37 1.76
N GLN A 47 10.94 4.40 1.12
CA GLN A 47 12.38 4.18 1.26
C GLN A 47 13.14 4.72 0.05
N LYS A 48 12.64 4.44 -1.17
CA LYS A 48 13.34 4.76 -2.41
C LYS A 48 12.37 5.01 -3.55
N VAL A 49 12.76 5.89 -4.48
CA VAL A 49 12.12 6.06 -5.79
C VAL A 49 12.90 5.26 -6.82
N HIS A 50 12.21 4.47 -7.64
CA HIS A 50 12.79 3.66 -8.72
C HIS A 50 12.43 4.28 -10.07
N GLU A 51 13.44 4.57 -10.89
CA GLU A 51 13.28 5.16 -12.25
C GLU A 51 13.35 4.10 -13.35
N ASP A 52 13.89 2.93 -13.04
CA ASP A 52 14.09 1.76 -13.90
C ASP A 52 12.88 0.82 -13.92
N ARG A 53 11.86 1.08 -13.08
CA ARG A 53 10.67 0.23 -12.90
C ARG A 53 9.42 0.84 -13.52
N THR A 54 8.49 -0.04 -13.88
CA THR A 54 7.15 0.29 -14.40
C THR A 54 6.06 -0.18 -13.44
N SER A 55 4.80 0.14 -13.76
CA SER A 55 3.65 -0.31 -12.98
C SER A 55 3.43 -1.83 -13.02
N LYS A 56 4.17 -2.57 -13.84
CA LYS A 56 4.14 -4.04 -13.85
C LYS A 56 5.10 -4.65 -12.82
N ASP A 57 6.01 -3.85 -12.28
CA ASP A 57 7.06 -4.27 -11.35
C ASP A 57 6.71 -3.95 -9.89
N VAL A 58 5.43 -3.66 -9.61
CA VAL A 58 4.91 -3.32 -8.28
C VAL A 58 3.98 -4.41 -7.76
N VAL A 59 3.90 -4.50 -6.44
CA VAL A 59 2.96 -5.36 -5.75
C VAL A 59 1.53 -4.91 -6.09
N SER A 60 0.78 -5.82 -6.69
CA SER A 60 -0.66 -5.65 -6.95
C SER A 60 -1.46 -5.70 -5.66
N PHE A 61 -2.73 -5.32 -5.74
CA PHE A 61 -3.63 -5.38 -4.59
C PHE A 61 -3.77 -6.81 -4.05
N ASP A 62 -3.97 -7.79 -4.92
CA ASP A 62 -4.17 -9.19 -4.53
C ASP A 62 -2.90 -9.78 -3.88
N GLU A 63 -1.73 -9.50 -4.46
CA GLU A 63 -0.44 -9.89 -3.87
C GLU A 63 -0.24 -9.26 -2.50
N LEU A 64 -0.67 -8.01 -2.28
CA LEU A 64 -0.64 -7.38 -0.96
C LEU A 64 -1.53 -8.13 0.04
N GLN A 65 -2.72 -8.56 -0.37
CA GLN A 65 -3.62 -9.32 0.50
C GLN A 65 -3.05 -10.69 0.84
N GLU A 66 -2.43 -11.37 -0.12
CA GLU A 66 -1.75 -12.64 0.09
C GLU A 66 -0.58 -12.50 1.07
N LEU A 67 0.27 -11.49 0.90
CA LEU A 67 1.37 -11.19 1.82
C LEU A 67 0.86 -10.93 3.24
N ALA A 68 -0.24 -10.19 3.37
CA ALA A 68 -0.84 -9.93 4.66
C ALA A 68 -1.36 -11.22 5.31
N ASN A 69 -2.08 -12.05 4.57
CA ASN A 69 -2.62 -13.32 5.07
C ASN A 69 -1.51 -14.29 5.49
N GLN A 70 -0.43 -14.39 4.71
CA GLN A 70 0.76 -15.18 5.06
C GLN A 70 1.41 -14.66 6.34
N CYS A 71 1.55 -13.34 6.49
CA CYS A 71 2.09 -12.72 7.71
C CYS A 71 1.24 -13.04 8.95
N GLN A 72 -0.09 -13.03 8.83
CA GLN A 72 -0.99 -13.40 9.93
C GLN A 72 -0.92 -14.90 10.29
N GLN A 73 -0.63 -15.77 9.32
CA GLN A 73 -0.46 -17.22 9.56
C GLN A 73 0.87 -17.56 10.22
N LEU A 74 1.91 -16.74 10.02
CA LEU A 74 3.23 -16.90 10.62
C LEU A 74 3.34 -16.32 12.04
N ALA A 75 2.50 -15.32 12.37
CA ALA A 75 2.51 -14.69 13.69
C ALA A 75 2.29 -15.68 14.87
N PRO A 76 1.46 -16.73 14.77
CA PRO A 76 1.34 -17.78 15.79
C PRO A 76 2.62 -18.58 16.02
N GLU A 77 3.41 -18.87 14.97
CA GLU A 77 4.61 -19.74 15.07
C GLU A 77 5.84 -18.97 15.57
N MET A 78 5.91 -17.67 15.28
CA MET A 78 6.99 -16.78 15.72
C MET A 78 6.81 -16.29 17.17
N LEU A 79 5.60 -16.45 17.73
CA LEU A 79 5.29 -16.18 19.12
C LEU A 79 5.34 -17.49 19.91
N GLY A 80 6.55 -18.05 20.04
CA GLY A 80 6.79 -19.33 20.72
C GLY A 80 5.92 -19.53 21.97
N LYS A 81 4.99 -20.47 21.86
CA LYS A 81 4.32 -21.12 22.98
C LYS A 81 4.69 -22.59 22.97
#